data_AF-A0A1F8TSM3-F1
#
_entry.id   AF-A0A1F8TSM3-F1
#
_cell.length_a   1.000
_cell.length_b   1.000
_cell.length_c   1.000
_cell.angle_alpha   90.00
_cell.angle_beta   90.00
_cell.angle_gamma   90.00
#
_symmetry.space_group_name_H-M   'P 1'
#
loop_
_entity.id
_entity.type
_entity.pdbx_description
1 polymer ?
#
loop_
_entity_poly.entity_id
_entity_poly.type
_entity_poly.pdbx_seq_one_letter_code
_entity_poly.pdbx_strand_id
1 'polypeptide(L)'
;MKKRTIGILAILAAAGASFFALARGAPPLQTAPVFTDTPSPIAAAPSQPCAYTWAYENLPDITAELQAAIQKILPEAEARATAFGEDCVAQDGSAAFGAMETDFYFIISVGDLADNETLGTLIEQALSVTDDFASPRVPGPQAGFVEFTFRTGTEQRVVRVPIPLGKRLREQGLRGAELLKAIETP
;
A
#
# COMPACT_ATOMS: atom_id res chain seq x y z
N MET A 1 16.15 36.16 26.43
CA MET A 1 16.98 37.14 25.70
C MET A 1 18.17 36.44 25.04
N LYS A 2 18.20 36.35 23.70
CA LYS A 2 19.37 36.18 22.78
C LYS A 2 18.80 35.79 21.39
N LYS A 3 18.38 36.73 20.55
CA LYS A 3 19.11 37.46 19.49
C LYS A 3 19.84 36.60 18.43
N ARG A 4 19.26 36.66 17.22
CA ARG A 4 19.88 36.80 15.87
C ARG A 4 20.58 35.53 15.33
N THR A 5 20.46 35.17 14.05
CA THR A 5 20.89 36.00 12.90
C THR A 5 20.30 35.48 11.58
N ILE A 6 19.92 36.42 10.72
CA ILE A 6 19.54 36.27 9.31
C ILE A 6 20.79 36.03 8.46
N GLY A 7 20.72 35.15 7.47
CA GLY A 7 21.75 34.99 6.44
C GLY A 7 21.12 34.80 5.06
N ILE A 8 20.99 35.91 4.32
CA ILE A 8 20.77 35.93 2.87
C ILE A 8 22.14 35.80 2.21
N LEU A 9 22.31 34.92 1.22
CA LEU A 9 23.40 35.06 0.25
C LEU A 9 22.91 34.69 -1.15
N ALA A 10 23.39 35.47 -2.11
CA ALA A 10 22.85 35.67 -3.43
C ALA A 10 23.85 35.22 -4.51
N ILE A 11 23.30 34.86 -5.69
CA ILE A 11 23.81 35.04 -7.07
C ILE A 11 25.11 34.32 -7.47
N LEU A 12 25.03 33.54 -8.57
CA LEU A 12 25.98 33.64 -9.68
C LEU A 12 25.43 33.02 -10.97
N ALA A 13 25.30 33.87 -11.99
CA ALA A 13 25.01 33.54 -13.37
C ALA A 13 26.32 33.21 -14.12
N ALA A 14 26.26 32.30 -15.10
CA ALA A 14 27.29 32.17 -16.12
C ALA A 14 26.66 31.79 -17.46
N ALA A 15 26.64 32.77 -18.38
CA ALA A 15 26.39 32.58 -19.79
C ALA A 15 27.68 32.08 -20.47
N GLY A 16 27.57 31.04 -21.30
CA GLY A 16 28.66 30.54 -22.14
C GLY A 16 28.17 30.39 -23.57
N ALA A 17 28.44 31.41 -24.40
CA ALA A 17 28.33 31.33 -25.85
C ALA A 17 29.70 30.91 -26.41
N SER A 18 29.73 29.87 -27.25
CA SER A 18 30.86 29.60 -28.14
C SER A 18 30.36 29.04 -29.47
N PHE A 19 30.47 29.88 -30.49
CA PHE A 19 30.49 29.54 -31.92
C PHE A 19 31.69 28.66 -32.24
N PHE A 20 31.56 27.61 -33.07
CA PHE A 20 32.60 27.24 -34.04
C PHE A 20 32.08 26.39 -35.22
N ALA A 21 32.38 26.93 -36.41
CA ALA A 21 32.78 26.28 -37.67
C ALA A 21 31.88 25.25 -38.39
N LEU A 22 31.39 25.71 -39.56
CA LEU A 22 30.94 24.92 -40.70
C LEU A 22 32.09 24.10 -41.32
N ALA A 23 31.86 22.80 -41.50
CA ALA A 23 32.54 21.99 -42.50
C ALA A 23 31.48 21.27 -43.36
N ARG A 24 31.25 21.76 -44.58
CA ARG A 24 30.40 21.11 -45.58
C ARG A 24 31.21 20.03 -46.30
N GLY A 25 30.99 18.77 -45.94
CA GLY A 25 31.29 17.61 -46.80
C GLY A 25 30.07 17.26 -47.65
N ALA A 26 30.27 17.00 -48.93
CA ALA A 26 29.21 16.50 -49.82
C ALA A 26 28.86 15.05 -49.45
N PRO A 27 27.58 14.69 -49.29
CA PRO A 27 27.20 13.32 -48.97
C PRO A 27 27.30 12.41 -50.21
N PRO A 28 27.66 11.13 -50.03
CA PRO A 28 27.54 10.13 -51.09
C PRO A 28 26.05 9.86 -51.42
N LEU A 29 25.77 9.56 -52.69
CA LEU A 29 24.44 9.16 -53.17
C LEU A 29 23.97 7.90 -52.43
N GLN A 30 23.00 8.07 -51.52
CA GLN A 30 22.32 6.98 -50.84
C GLN A 30 21.26 6.38 -51.75
N THR A 31 21.35 5.07 -51.97
CA THR A 31 20.32 4.23 -52.58
C THR A 31 19.02 4.35 -51.77
N ALA A 32 17.88 4.51 -52.45
CA ALA A 32 16.58 4.66 -51.81
C ALA A 32 16.25 3.45 -50.91
N PRO A 33 15.92 3.66 -49.62
CA PRO A 33 15.46 2.60 -48.75
C PRO A 33 14.05 2.15 -49.14
N VAL A 34 13.84 0.84 -49.11
CA VAL A 34 12.52 0.21 -49.18
C VAL A 34 11.78 0.58 -47.89
N PHE A 35 10.64 1.26 -48.00
CA PHE A 35 9.77 1.56 -46.86
C PHE A 35 9.03 0.29 -46.45
N THR A 36 9.54 -0.40 -45.44
CA THR A 36 8.71 -1.26 -44.59
C THR A 36 8.06 -0.37 -43.55
N ASP A 37 6.74 -0.23 -43.61
CA ASP A 37 5.91 0.42 -42.58
C ASP A 37 6.04 -0.37 -41.26
N THR A 38 7.13 -0.11 -40.54
CA THR A 38 7.28 -0.50 -39.15
C THR A 38 6.55 0.58 -38.35
N PRO A 39 5.45 0.28 -37.63
CA PRO A 39 4.79 1.28 -36.82
C PRO A 39 5.82 1.87 -35.85
N SER A 40 6.06 3.18 -35.98
CA SER A 40 6.90 3.90 -35.03
C SER A 40 6.30 3.74 -33.64
N PRO A 41 7.09 3.40 -32.61
CA PRO A 41 6.60 3.45 -31.24
C PRO A 41 6.14 4.89 -30.98
N ILE A 42 4.84 5.06 -30.75
CA ILE A 42 4.27 6.32 -30.31
C ILE A 42 5.01 6.67 -29.03
N ALA A 43 5.82 7.72 -29.06
CA ALA A 43 6.46 8.24 -27.86
C ALA A 43 5.35 8.57 -26.87
N ALA A 44 5.33 7.88 -25.73
CA ALA A 44 4.38 8.16 -24.66
C ALA A 44 4.45 9.65 -24.32
N ALA A 45 3.31 10.34 -24.34
CA ALA A 45 3.24 11.73 -23.94
C ALA A 45 3.88 11.87 -22.55
N PRO A 46 4.65 12.94 -22.28
CA PRO A 46 5.23 13.16 -20.96
C PRO A 46 4.08 13.14 -19.95
N SER A 47 4.19 12.26 -18.94
CA SER A 47 3.25 12.17 -17.85
C SER A 47 3.04 13.57 -17.28
N GLN A 48 1.83 14.11 -17.44
CA GLN A 48 1.49 15.37 -16.81
C GLN A 48 1.71 15.21 -15.30
N PRO A 49 2.28 16.21 -14.61
CA PRO A 49 2.46 16.12 -13.17
C PRO A 49 1.07 15.96 -12.52
N CYS A 50 0.84 14.84 -11.85
CA CYS A 50 -0.36 14.62 -11.05
C CYS A 50 -0.11 15.00 -9.59
N ALA A 51 -1.18 15.33 -8.88
CA ALA A 51 -1.16 15.52 -7.44
C ALA A 51 -1.48 14.17 -6.77
N TYR A 52 -0.60 13.70 -5.90
CA TYR A 52 -0.83 12.48 -5.12
C TYR A 52 -1.64 12.81 -3.85
N THR A 53 -2.69 12.05 -3.60
CA THR A 53 -3.48 12.10 -2.37
C THR A 53 -3.71 10.70 -1.83
N TRP A 54 -3.66 10.53 -0.51
CA TRP A 54 -4.00 9.25 0.13
C TRP A 54 -5.44 8.85 -0.21
N ALA A 55 -5.62 7.58 -0.55
CA ALA A 55 -6.88 6.99 -0.98
C ALA A 55 -7.03 5.56 -0.44
N TYR A 56 -8.28 5.11 -0.42
CA TYR A 56 -8.67 3.76 0.00
C TYR A 56 -9.65 3.18 -1.02
N GLU A 57 -9.41 1.95 -1.45
CA GLU A 57 -10.34 1.21 -2.31
C GLU A 57 -10.81 -0.06 -1.61
N ASN A 58 -12.13 -0.30 -1.62
CA ASN A 58 -12.69 -1.56 -1.15
C ASN A 58 -12.32 -2.69 -2.13
N LEU A 59 -12.00 -3.86 -1.60
CA LEU A 59 -11.69 -5.04 -2.40
C LEU A 59 -12.83 -6.06 -2.26
N PRO A 60 -13.94 -5.94 -3.01
CA PRO A 60 -15.14 -6.75 -2.81
C PRO A 60 -14.89 -8.25 -3.05
N ASP A 61 -14.11 -8.61 -4.06
CA ASP A 61 -13.81 -10.01 -4.38
C ASP A 61 -12.95 -10.66 -3.28
N ILE A 62 -11.88 -9.97 -2.86
CA ILE A 62 -11.02 -10.41 -1.75
C ILE A 62 -11.81 -10.45 -0.45
N THR A 63 -12.70 -9.48 -0.22
CA THR A 63 -13.60 -9.45 0.95
C THR A 63 -14.50 -10.66 0.97
N ALA A 64 -15.12 -11.03 -0.14
CA ALA A 64 -16.00 -12.20 -0.22
C ALA A 64 -15.23 -13.50 0.07
N GLU A 65 -14.03 -13.66 -0.47
CA GLU A 65 -13.17 -14.82 -0.20
C GLU A 65 -12.72 -14.89 1.26
N LEU A 66 -12.30 -13.76 1.82
CA LEU A 66 -11.89 -13.64 3.22
C LEU A 66 -13.05 -13.94 4.18
N GLN A 67 -14.22 -13.37 3.88
CA GLN A 67 -15.45 -13.60 4.64
C GLN A 67 -15.85 -15.07 4.64
N ALA A 68 -15.78 -15.74 3.49
CA ALA A 68 -16.06 -17.17 3.38
C ALA A 68 -15.01 -18.03 4.11
N ALA A 69 -13.75 -17.60 4.13
CA ALA A 69 -12.70 -18.32 4.84
C ALA A 69 -12.87 -18.21 6.36
N ILE A 70 -13.11 -17.01 6.90
CA ILE A 70 -13.28 -16.81 8.34
C ILE A 70 -14.55 -17.47 8.87
N GLN A 71 -15.65 -17.47 8.12
CA GLN A 71 -16.92 -18.07 8.56
C GLN A 71 -16.87 -19.60 8.71
N LYS A 72 -15.88 -20.27 8.11
CA LYS A 72 -15.66 -21.71 8.34
C LYS A 72 -15.21 -22.02 9.76
N ILE A 73 -14.55 -21.06 10.42
CA ILE A 73 -14.00 -21.23 11.77
C ILE A 73 -14.72 -20.35 12.80
N LEU A 74 -15.18 -19.18 12.41
CA LEU A 74 -15.93 -18.21 13.21
C LEU A 74 -17.20 -17.79 12.45
N PRO A 75 -18.29 -18.57 12.53
CA PRO A 75 -19.49 -18.37 11.70
C PRO A 75 -20.14 -16.99 11.80
N GLU A 76 -19.97 -16.31 12.94
CA GLU A 76 -20.54 -14.97 13.20
C GLU A 76 -19.54 -13.83 12.97
N ALA A 77 -18.31 -14.12 12.54
CA ALA A 77 -17.33 -13.08 12.25
C ALA A 77 -17.64 -12.37 10.93
N GLU A 78 -17.44 -11.06 10.90
CA GLU A 78 -17.47 -10.25 9.69
C GLU A 78 -16.03 -9.91 9.29
N ALA A 79 -15.76 -9.89 7.98
CA ALA A 79 -14.45 -9.54 7.45
C ALA A 79 -14.55 -8.58 6.27
N ARG A 80 -13.56 -7.69 6.12
CA ARG A 80 -13.36 -6.85 4.94
C ARG A 80 -11.89 -6.67 4.61
N ALA A 81 -11.60 -6.46 3.32
CA ALA A 81 -10.30 -6.10 2.80
C ALA A 81 -10.34 -4.73 2.09
N THR A 82 -9.32 -3.92 2.30
CA THR A 82 -9.19 -2.59 1.72
C THR A 82 -7.77 -2.38 1.23
N ALA A 83 -7.59 -1.87 0.01
CA ALA A 83 -6.30 -1.40 -0.46
C ALA A 83 -6.07 0.04 0.02
N PHE A 84 -4.92 0.30 0.61
CA PHE A 84 -4.43 1.63 0.93
C PHE A 84 -3.35 2.04 -0.06
N GLY A 85 -3.39 3.29 -0.52
CA GLY A 85 -2.46 3.80 -1.50
C GLY A 85 -2.72 5.26 -1.85
N GLU A 86 -2.32 5.65 -3.05
CA GLU A 86 -2.44 7.03 -3.53
C GLU A 86 -3.25 7.11 -4.82
N ASP A 87 -4.12 8.11 -4.90
CA ASP A 87 -4.70 8.57 -6.16
C ASP A 87 -3.74 9.59 -6.79
N CYS A 88 -3.30 9.30 -8.01
CA CYS A 88 -2.63 10.25 -8.89
C CYS A 88 -3.69 11.07 -9.64
N VAL A 89 -3.99 12.26 -9.14
CA VAL A 89 -5.04 13.14 -9.66
C VAL A 89 -4.51 14.04 -10.77
N ALA A 90 -5.05 13.89 -11.97
CA ALA A 90 -4.72 14.68 -13.15
C ALA A 90 -5.40 16.07 -13.13
N GLN A 91 -4.95 16.97 -14.01
CA GLN A 91 -5.48 18.34 -14.10
C GLN A 91 -6.95 18.41 -14.52
N ASP A 92 -7.44 17.39 -15.22
CA ASP A 92 -8.85 17.27 -15.62
C ASP A 92 -9.75 16.69 -14.51
N GLY A 93 -9.16 16.36 -13.35
CA GLY A 93 -9.85 15.77 -12.21
C GLY A 93 -9.97 14.25 -12.24
N SER A 94 -9.50 13.57 -13.29
CA SER A 94 -9.40 12.11 -13.29
C SER A 94 -8.34 11.64 -12.30
N ALA A 95 -8.54 10.45 -11.73
CA ALA A 95 -7.62 9.85 -10.77
C ALA A 95 -7.28 8.42 -11.16
N ALA A 96 -6.03 8.04 -10.92
CA ALA A 96 -5.57 6.65 -11.04
C ALA A 96 -5.03 6.19 -9.68
N PHE A 97 -5.63 5.13 -9.13
CA PHE A 97 -5.24 4.56 -7.85
C PHE A 97 -4.01 3.65 -7.98
N GLY A 98 -3.04 3.84 -7.10
CA GLY A 98 -1.88 2.98 -6.92
C GLY A 98 -1.86 2.38 -5.51
N ALA A 99 -2.19 1.10 -5.40
CA ALA A 99 -2.16 0.39 -4.12
C ALA A 99 -0.72 0.24 -3.59
N MET A 100 -0.52 0.55 -2.30
CA MET A 100 0.74 0.36 -1.58
C MET A 100 0.69 -0.87 -0.68
N GLU A 101 -0.45 -1.08 0.00
CA GLU A 101 -0.69 -2.23 0.87
C GLU A 101 -2.17 -2.63 0.86
N THR A 102 -2.45 -3.82 1.39
CA THR A 102 -3.80 -4.29 1.67
C THR A 102 -3.96 -4.52 3.17
N ASP A 103 -5.01 -3.93 3.73
CA ASP A 103 -5.41 -4.07 5.12
C ASP A 103 -6.63 -4.97 5.26
N PHE A 104 -6.67 -5.73 6.35
CA PHE A 104 -7.77 -6.62 6.69
C PHE A 104 -8.43 -6.18 7.98
N TYR A 105 -9.75 -6.31 8.06
CA TYR A 105 -10.51 -5.92 9.23
C TYR A 105 -11.49 -7.02 9.57
N PHE A 106 -11.53 -7.37 10.86
CA PHE A 106 -12.44 -8.36 11.41
C PHE A 106 -13.29 -7.74 12.51
N ILE A 107 -14.58 -8.07 12.52
CA ILE A 107 -15.48 -7.79 13.64
C ILE A 107 -15.91 -9.13 14.21
N ILE A 108 -15.70 -9.33 15.52
CA ILE A 108 -15.93 -10.60 16.19
C ILE A 108 -16.70 -10.35 17.49
N SER A 109 -17.86 -10.99 17.63
CA SER A 109 -18.63 -10.99 18.88
C SER A 109 -17.97 -11.89 19.93
N VAL A 110 -17.84 -11.42 21.15
CA VAL A 110 -17.23 -12.16 22.27
C VAL A 110 -18.05 -12.01 23.54
N GLY A 111 -17.93 -12.98 24.45
CA GLY A 111 -18.64 -12.95 25.74
C GLY A 111 -18.08 -11.89 26.70
N ASP A 112 -16.76 -11.71 26.72
CA ASP A 112 -16.04 -10.81 27.62
C ASP A 112 -14.83 -10.19 26.91
N LEU A 113 -14.68 -8.87 26.99
CA LEU A 113 -13.54 -8.13 26.41
C LEU A 113 -12.27 -8.20 27.29
N ALA A 114 -12.39 -8.66 28.54
CA ALA A 114 -11.27 -8.88 29.45
C ALA A 114 -10.67 -10.30 29.35
N ASP A 115 -11.32 -11.22 28.63
CA ASP A 115 -10.82 -12.58 28.42
C ASP A 115 -9.71 -12.60 27.35
N ASN A 116 -8.51 -12.22 27.78
CA ASN A 116 -7.33 -12.14 26.92
C ASN A 116 -6.97 -13.48 26.26
N GLU A 117 -7.30 -14.62 26.89
CA GLU A 117 -7.01 -15.94 26.32
C GLU A 117 -7.89 -16.20 25.09
N THR A 118 -9.19 -15.95 25.24
CA THR A 118 -10.14 -16.04 24.13
C THR A 118 -9.80 -15.04 23.03
N LEU A 119 -9.58 -13.76 23.37
CA LEU A 119 -9.24 -12.74 22.38
C LEU A 119 -7.98 -13.09 21.59
N GLY A 120 -6.91 -13.50 22.28
CA GLY A 120 -5.67 -13.90 21.62
C GLY A 120 -5.79 -15.13 20.74
N THR A 121 -6.62 -16.10 21.14
CA THR A 121 -6.93 -17.29 20.32
C THR A 121 -7.68 -16.89 19.04
N LEU A 122 -8.64 -15.97 19.15
CA LEU A 122 -9.38 -15.45 17.99
C LEU A 122 -8.48 -14.67 17.03
N ILE A 123 -7.56 -13.86 17.56
CA ILE A 123 -6.53 -13.18 16.75
C ILE A 123 -5.69 -14.21 16.00
N GLU A 124 -5.21 -15.26 16.67
CA GLU A 124 -4.39 -16.28 16.03
C GLU A 124 -5.13 -16.95 14.86
N GLN A 125 -6.38 -17.38 15.10
CA GLN A 125 -7.22 -18.02 14.11
C GLN A 125 -7.43 -17.12 12.89
N ALA A 126 -7.80 -15.86 13.11
CA ALA A 126 -8.04 -14.92 12.03
C ALA A 126 -6.74 -14.53 11.29
N LEU A 127 -5.61 -14.37 12.00
CA LEU A 127 -4.31 -14.17 11.36
C LEU A 127 -3.91 -15.36 10.47
N SER A 128 -4.23 -16.59 10.88
CA SER A 128 -3.98 -17.78 10.06
C SER A 128 -4.77 -17.77 8.75
N VAL A 129 -5.98 -17.21 8.76
CA VAL A 129 -6.77 -17.01 7.53
C VAL A 129 -6.11 -15.96 6.64
N THR A 130 -5.58 -14.87 7.20
CA THR A 130 -4.92 -13.82 6.40
C THR A 130 -3.59 -14.25 5.77
N ASP A 131 -2.95 -15.32 6.27
CA ASP A 131 -1.70 -15.83 5.69
C ASP A 131 -1.87 -16.26 4.22
N ASP A 132 -3.07 -16.65 3.82
CA ASP A 132 -3.41 -17.03 2.44
C ASP A 132 -3.60 -15.80 1.51
N PHE A 133 -3.66 -14.58 2.06
CA PHE A 133 -3.93 -13.33 1.35
C PHE A 133 -2.70 -12.41 1.30
N ALA A 134 -1.57 -12.95 0.83
CA ALA A 134 -0.34 -12.19 0.62
C ALA A 134 -0.13 -11.81 -0.86
N SER A 135 0.75 -10.85 -1.13
CA SER A 135 1.18 -10.52 -2.50
C SER A 135 1.72 -11.78 -3.23
N PRO A 136 1.39 -12.02 -4.51
CA PRO A 136 0.69 -11.13 -5.44
C PRO A 136 -0.85 -11.27 -5.45
N ARG A 137 -1.45 -12.03 -4.52
CA ARG A 137 -2.91 -12.27 -4.49
C ARG A 137 -3.70 -11.00 -4.15
N VAL A 138 -3.15 -10.15 -3.30
CA VAL A 138 -3.74 -8.86 -2.93
C VAL A 138 -2.94 -7.69 -3.52
N PRO A 139 -3.59 -6.55 -3.82
CA PRO A 139 -2.91 -5.36 -4.32
C PRO A 139 -1.90 -4.79 -3.32
N GLY A 140 -0.89 -4.09 -3.85
CA GLY A 140 0.16 -3.47 -3.05
C GLY A 140 1.33 -4.41 -2.77
N PRO A 141 2.58 -3.95 -2.94
CA PRO A 141 3.76 -4.77 -2.65
C PRO A 141 4.09 -4.85 -1.15
N GLN A 142 3.54 -3.95 -0.33
CA GLN A 142 3.81 -3.90 1.10
C GLN A 142 2.73 -4.68 1.86
N ALA A 143 3.14 -5.29 2.98
CA ALA A 143 2.20 -5.92 3.89
C ALA A 143 1.57 -4.85 4.79
N GLY A 144 0.24 -4.77 4.79
CA GLY A 144 -0.50 -3.87 5.66
C GLY A 144 -0.70 -4.44 7.07
N PHE A 145 -1.87 -4.17 7.65
CA PHE A 145 -2.23 -4.66 8.98
C PHE A 145 -3.53 -5.48 8.97
N VAL A 146 -3.75 -6.18 10.09
CA VAL A 146 -5.04 -6.75 10.46
C VAL A 146 -5.58 -6.00 11.67
N GLU A 147 -6.79 -5.47 11.58
CA GLU A 147 -7.49 -4.85 12.69
C GLU A 147 -8.64 -5.74 13.17
N PHE A 148 -8.66 -6.00 14.47
CA PHE A 148 -9.68 -6.76 15.16
C PHE A 148 -10.54 -5.81 15.97
N THR A 149 -11.84 -5.83 15.74
CA THR A 149 -12.84 -5.18 16.59
C THR A 149 -13.63 -6.25 17.32
N PHE A 150 -13.29 -6.48 18.58
CA PHE A 150 -14.05 -7.35 19.47
C PHE A 150 -15.23 -6.59 20.05
N ARG A 151 -16.42 -7.21 20.10
CA ARG A 151 -17.64 -6.56 20.61
C ARG A 151 -18.35 -7.42 21.64
N THR A 152 -18.84 -6.78 22.70
CA THR A 152 -19.83 -7.35 23.63
C THR A 152 -20.92 -6.31 23.90
N GLY A 153 -22.15 -6.57 23.42
CA GLY A 153 -23.22 -5.58 23.44
C GLY A 153 -22.83 -4.26 22.76
N THR A 154 -22.72 -3.17 23.53
CA THR A 154 -22.33 -1.84 23.05
C THR A 154 -20.86 -1.51 23.26
N GLU A 155 -20.10 -2.38 23.95
CA GLU A 155 -18.68 -2.18 24.22
C GLU A 155 -17.83 -2.81 23.14
N GLN A 156 -16.64 -2.25 22.92
CA GLN A 156 -15.68 -2.79 21.97
C GLN A 156 -14.22 -2.63 22.42
N ARG A 157 -13.37 -3.57 21.97
CA ARG A 157 -11.91 -3.48 22.07
C ARG A 157 -11.32 -3.63 20.69
N VAL A 158 -10.44 -2.70 20.31
CA VAL A 158 -9.78 -2.67 19.01
C VAL A 158 -8.31 -3.04 19.18
N VAL A 159 -7.84 -4.01 18.39
CA VAL A 159 -6.44 -4.44 18.37
C VAL A 159 -5.97 -4.42 16.92
N ARG A 160 -4.87 -3.70 16.64
CA ARG A 160 -4.29 -3.61 15.31
C ARG A 160 -2.93 -4.30 15.28
N VAL A 161 -2.73 -5.16 14.29
CA VAL A 161 -1.55 -6.05 14.18
C VAL A 161 -0.93 -5.88 12.80
N PRO A 162 0.28 -5.29 12.68
CA PRO A 162 1.04 -5.39 11.43
C PRO A 162 1.21 -6.86 11.03
N ILE A 163 0.89 -7.22 9.79
CA ILE A 163 0.92 -8.62 9.32
C ILE A 163 2.29 -9.29 9.61
N PRO A 164 3.44 -8.62 9.34
CA PRO A 164 4.75 -9.22 9.65
C PRO A 164 5.00 -9.45 11.14
N LEU A 165 4.45 -8.60 12.03
CA LEU A 165 4.56 -8.78 13.48
C LEU A 165 3.75 -10.01 13.92
N GLY A 166 2.49 -10.09 13.50
CA GLY A 166 1.59 -11.19 13.86
C GLY A 166 2.12 -12.56 13.40
N LYS A 167 2.71 -12.63 12.20
CA LYS A 167 3.37 -13.84 11.70
C LYS A 167 4.57 -14.23 12.56
N ARG A 168 5.49 -13.29 12.81
CA ARG A 168 6.69 -13.53 13.62
C ARG A 168 6.36 -14.02 15.04
N LEU A 169 5.42 -13.39 15.73
CA LEU A 169 5.05 -13.78 17.09
C LEU A 169 4.46 -15.20 17.13
N ARG A 170 3.63 -15.57 16.14
CA ARG A 170 3.10 -16.94 16.03
C ARG A 170 4.20 -17.96 15.68
N GLU A 171 5.19 -17.60 14.86
CA GLU A 171 6.35 -18.46 14.56
C GLU A 171 7.25 -18.68 15.79
N GLN A 172 7.28 -17.73 16.74
CA GLN A 172 7.94 -17.89 18.04
C GLN A 172 7.17 -18.79 19.01
N GLY A 173 5.99 -19.29 18.62
CA GLY A 173 5.17 -20.15 19.45
C GLY A 173 4.25 -19.41 20.43
N LEU A 174 4.14 -18.07 20.34
CA LEU A 174 3.19 -17.32 21.19
C LEU A 174 1.74 -17.58 20.76
N ARG A 175 0.86 -17.80 21.73
CA ARG A 175 -0.54 -18.20 21.54
C ARG A 175 -1.42 -17.50 22.59
N GLY A 176 -2.73 -17.51 22.39
CA GLY A 176 -3.70 -17.05 23.39
C GLY A 176 -3.35 -15.68 24.00
N ALA A 177 -3.44 -15.57 25.32
CA ALA A 177 -3.17 -14.33 26.04
C ALA A 177 -1.72 -13.82 25.87
N GLU A 178 -0.74 -14.72 25.68
CA GLU A 178 0.66 -14.33 25.47
C GLU A 178 0.86 -13.64 24.12
N LEU A 179 0.19 -14.14 23.07
CA LEU A 179 0.19 -13.49 21.75
C LEU A 179 -0.44 -12.10 21.82
N LEU A 180 -1.62 -11.98 22.44
CA LEU A 180 -2.31 -10.70 22.59
C LEU A 180 -1.44 -9.69 23.36
N LYS A 181 -0.85 -10.12 24.48
CA LYS A 181 0.05 -9.27 25.26
C LYS A 181 1.23 -8.78 24.43
N ALA A 182 1.89 -9.66 23.69
CA ALA A 182 3.04 -9.28 22.85
C ALA A 182 2.66 -8.31 21.71
N ILE A 183 1.42 -8.37 21.22
CA ILE A 183 0.88 -7.44 20.22
C ILE A 183 0.66 -6.05 20.83
N GLU A 184 0.08 -5.98 22.03
CA GLU A 184 -0.30 -4.72 22.67
C GLU A 184 0.88 -3.99 23.34
N THR A 185 1.98 -4.70 23.58
CA THR A 185 3.25 -4.14 24.06
C THR A 185 4.37 -4.41 23.06
N PRO A 186 4.35 -3.76 21.88
CA PRO A 186 5.29 -4.04 20.80
C PRO A 186 6.73 -3.61 21.10
#